data_AF-A0A4R7RNG8-F1
#
_entry.id   AF-A0A4R7RNG8-F1
#
_cell.length_a   1.000
_cell.length_b   1.000
_cell.length_c   1.000
_cell.angle_alpha   90.00
_cell.angle_beta   90.00
_cell.angle_gamma   90.00
#
_symmetry.space_group_name_H-M   'P 1'
#
loop_
_entity.id
_entity.type
_entity.pdbx_description
1 polymer ?
#
loop_
_entity_poly.entity_id
_entity_poly.type
_entity_poly.pdbx_seq_one_letter_code
_entity_poly.pdbx_strand_id
1 'polypeptide(L)'
;MLLLLQCMGIALLIYLLLHYLSQWAVSVWATKVAAKALAKPHRPSTLLPESLCTIHITEDEFSFFHPDGTQQSLKWSDLQKMEIITTSDGPLLPDRFWVLHGLQEPIIIPQGAQGDVTLLERLQKLPGFKNDVFIEAQGSTSYGHFTCWNKSPAEP
;
A
#
# COMPACT_ATOMS: atom_id res chain seq x y z
N MET A 1 -0.43 17.46 64.46
CA MET A 1 -0.91 18.18 63.26
C MET A 1 0.07 18.08 62.09
N LEU A 2 1.37 18.31 62.28
CA LEU A 2 2.40 18.21 61.21
C LEU A 2 2.54 16.80 60.60
N LEU A 3 2.49 15.73 61.42
CA LEU A 3 2.58 14.34 60.96
C LEU A 3 1.41 13.92 60.05
N LEU A 4 0.20 14.42 60.33
CA LEU A 4 -1.01 14.07 59.56
C LEU A 4 -0.98 14.71 58.16
N LEU A 5 -0.45 15.94 58.04
CA LEU A 5 -0.22 16.57 56.73
C LEU A 5 0.83 15.84 55.90
N GLN A 6 1.90 15.32 56.53
CA GLN A 6 2.92 14.54 55.84
C GLN A 6 2.37 13.21 55.30
N CYS A 7 1.56 12.50 56.11
CA CYS A 7 0.91 11.26 55.66
C CYS A 7 -0.07 11.50 54.49
N MET A 8 -0.85 12.58 54.54
CA MET A 8 -1.76 12.95 53.44
C MET A 8 -1.01 13.31 52.15
N GLY A 9 0.12 14.04 52.26
CA GLY A 9 0.95 14.37 51.10
C GLY A 9 1.56 13.14 50.44
N ILE A 10 2.06 12.18 51.23
CA ILE A 10 2.62 10.92 50.72
C ILE A 10 1.52 10.08 50.05
N ALA A 11 0.34 9.98 50.65
CA ALA A 11 -0.78 9.24 50.07
C ALA A 11 -1.24 9.83 48.73
N LEU A 12 -1.28 11.17 48.62
CA LEU A 12 -1.63 11.86 47.37
C LEU A 12 -0.57 11.61 46.27
N LEU A 13 0.72 11.65 46.61
CA LEU A 13 1.80 11.36 45.67
C LEU A 13 1.76 9.91 45.18
N ILE A 14 1.50 8.95 46.07
CA ILE A 14 1.33 7.54 45.70
C ILE A 14 0.13 7.37 44.77
N TYR A 15 -1.00 8.02 45.07
CA TYR A 15 -2.19 7.97 44.23
C TYR A 15 -1.94 8.53 42.83
N LEU A 16 -1.30 9.70 42.72
CA LEU A 16 -0.96 10.31 41.45
C LEU A 16 0.02 9.46 40.63
N LEU A 17 1.02 8.86 41.29
CA LEU A 17 1.98 7.97 40.65
C LEU A 17 1.31 6.69 40.11
N LEU A 18 0.44 6.06 40.90
CA LEU A 18 -0.34 4.88 40.47
C LEU A 18 -1.27 5.21 39.31
N HIS A 19 -1.92 6.38 39.34
CA HIS A 19 -2.78 6.82 38.26
C HIS A 19 -1.98 7.07 36.98
N TYR A 20 -0.84 7.77 37.07
CA TYR A 20 0.04 8.03 35.94
C TYR A 20 0.60 6.75 35.32
N LEU A 21 1.05 5.79 36.14
CA LEU A 21 1.53 4.49 35.68
C LEU A 21 0.42 3.67 35.02
N SER A 22 -0.83 3.77 35.49
CA SER A 22 -1.98 3.09 34.87
C SER A 22 -2.32 3.67 33.49
N GLN A 23 -2.29 5.00 33.34
CA GLN A 23 -2.55 5.67 32.07
C GLN A 23 -1.45 5.35 31.05
N TRP A 24 -0.19 5.34 31.48
CA TRP A 24 0.94 4.93 30.63
C TRP A 24 0.79 3.48 30.16
N ALA A 25 0.48 2.54 31.05
CA ALA A 25 0.30 1.13 30.69
C ALA A 25 -0.85 0.90 29.70
N VAL A 26 -1.98 1.58 29.89
CA VAL A 26 -3.13 1.51 28.96
C VAL A 26 -2.75 2.06 27.57
N SER A 27 -2.00 3.15 27.50
CA SER A 27 -1.56 3.74 26.21
C SER A 27 -0.63 2.81 25.40
N VAL A 28 0.32 2.16 26.08
CA VAL A 28 1.26 1.22 25.44
C VAL A 28 0.55 -0.06 25.00
N TRP A 29 -0.42 -0.52 25.78
CA TRP A 29 -1.22 -1.69 25.39
C TRP A 29 -2.15 -1.38 24.21
N ALA A 30 -2.86 -0.25 24.25
CA ALA A 30 -3.76 0.18 23.18
C ALA A 30 -3.03 0.37 21.83
N THR A 31 -1.83 0.99 21.86
CA THR A 31 -1.01 1.17 20.65
C THR A 31 -0.53 -0.16 20.06
N LYS A 32 -0.10 -1.12 20.91
CA LYS A 32 0.30 -2.46 20.45
C LYS A 32 -0.86 -3.27 19.87
N VAL A 33 -2.05 -3.18 20.47
CA VAL A 33 -3.25 -3.85 19.96
C VAL A 33 -3.68 -3.26 18.62
N ALA A 34 -3.70 -1.93 18.50
CA ALA A 34 -4.02 -1.25 17.24
C ALA A 34 -3.01 -1.61 16.13
N ALA A 35 -1.71 -1.60 16.43
CA ALA A 35 -0.67 -2.00 15.47
C ALA A 35 -0.85 -3.46 15.01
N LYS A 36 -1.19 -4.37 15.93
CA LYS A 36 -1.44 -5.78 15.59
C LYS A 36 -2.74 -6.00 14.80
N ALA A 37 -3.77 -5.18 15.06
CA ALA A 37 -5.04 -5.23 14.32
C ALA A 37 -4.91 -4.65 12.90
N LEU A 38 -4.03 -3.65 12.71
CA LEU A 38 -3.74 -3.04 11.41
C LEU A 38 -2.72 -3.85 10.59
N ALA A 39 -1.90 -4.68 11.23
CA ALA A 39 -1.06 -5.67 10.57
C ALA A 39 -1.93 -6.84 10.05
N LYS A 40 -2.77 -6.56 9.05
CA LYS A 40 -3.50 -7.59 8.33
C LYS A 40 -2.49 -8.31 7.43
N PRO A 41 -2.16 -9.59 7.65
CA PRO A 41 -1.35 -10.33 6.69
C PRO A 41 -2.07 -10.29 5.33
N HIS A 42 -1.33 -10.02 4.25
CA HIS A 42 -1.84 -10.12 2.88
C HIS A 42 -2.31 -11.57 2.69
N ARG A 43 -3.61 -11.79 2.83
CA ARG A 43 -4.24 -13.09 2.65
C ARG A 43 -4.27 -13.30 1.13
N PRO A 44 -3.57 -14.30 0.56
CA PRO A 44 -3.71 -14.58 -0.86
C PRO A 44 -5.20 -14.87 -1.09
N SER A 45 -5.86 -13.97 -1.79
CA SER A 45 -7.31 -14.00 -1.96
C SER A 45 -7.65 -14.94 -3.10
N THR A 46 -7.49 -16.24 -2.89
CA THR A 46 -7.87 -17.31 -3.85
C THR A 46 -9.35 -17.32 -4.26
N LEU A 47 -10.12 -16.29 -3.88
CA LEU A 47 -11.53 -16.11 -4.16
C LEU A 47 -11.80 -15.14 -5.33
N LEU A 48 -10.81 -14.35 -5.75
CA LEU A 48 -11.01 -13.31 -6.76
C LEU A 48 -10.26 -13.65 -8.07
N PRO A 49 -10.86 -13.43 -9.26
CA PRO A 49 -10.23 -13.78 -10.55
C PRO A 49 -8.85 -13.15 -10.76
N GLU A 50 -8.64 -11.92 -10.29
CA GLU A 50 -7.37 -11.20 -10.40
C GLU A 50 -6.22 -11.90 -9.67
N SER A 51 -6.50 -12.64 -8.60
CA SER A 51 -5.48 -13.36 -7.82
C SER A 51 -4.83 -14.52 -8.59
N LEU A 52 -5.44 -14.93 -9.71
CA LEU A 52 -4.90 -15.93 -10.63
C LEU A 52 -3.83 -15.35 -11.56
N CYS A 53 -3.76 -14.02 -11.69
CA CYS A 53 -2.71 -13.36 -12.44
C CYS A 53 -1.46 -13.21 -11.56
N THR A 54 -0.27 -13.47 -12.12
CA THR A 54 0.98 -13.47 -11.34
C THR A 54 1.96 -12.46 -11.90
N ILE A 55 2.60 -11.71 -11.01
CA ILE A 55 3.63 -10.72 -11.33
C ILE A 55 4.97 -11.24 -10.80
N HIS A 56 5.96 -11.34 -11.69
CA HIS A 56 7.35 -11.60 -11.32
C HIS A 56 8.20 -10.37 -11.63
N ILE A 57 9.01 -9.97 -10.65
CA ILE A 57 9.91 -8.82 -10.77
C ILE A 57 11.32 -9.27 -10.48
N THR A 58 12.22 -8.94 -11.41
CA THR A 58 13.66 -9.02 -11.24
C THR A 58 14.25 -7.61 -11.28
N GLU A 59 15.58 -7.50 -11.16
CA GLU A 59 16.24 -6.19 -11.20
C GLU A 59 16.10 -5.51 -12.57
N ASP A 60 16.12 -6.29 -13.65
CA ASP A 60 16.15 -5.78 -15.04
C ASP A 60 14.78 -5.84 -15.74
N GLU A 61 13.91 -6.76 -15.31
CA GLU A 61 12.69 -7.10 -16.03
C GLU A 61 11.48 -7.30 -15.10
N PHE A 62 10.34 -6.84 -15.60
CA PHE A 62 9.00 -7.12 -15.13
C PHE A 62 8.35 -8.18 -16.04
N SER A 63 7.71 -9.19 -15.46
CA SER A 63 6.94 -10.22 -16.18
C SER A 63 5.55 -10.38 -15.58
N PHE A 64 4.55 -10.46 -16.46
CA PHE A 64 3.15 -10.67 -16.11
C PHE A 64 2.64 -11.95 -16.76
N PHE A 65 2.05 -12.83 -15.93
CA PHE A 65 1.49 -14.11 -16.34
C PHE A 65 -0.03 -14.05 -16.22
N HIS A 66 -0.71 -14.29 -17.34
CA HIS A 66 -2.15 -14.40 -17.40
C HIS A 66 -2.61 -15.81 -16.96
N PRO A 67 -3.85 -15.96 -16.47
CA PRO A 67 -4.38 -17.27 -16.07
C PRO A 67 -4.48 -18.28 -17.23
N ASP A 68 -4.53 -17.80 -18.47
CA ASP A 68 -4.57 -18.64 -19.69
C ASP A 68 -3.19 -19.17 -20.10
N GLY A 69 -2.13 -18.82 -19.34
CA GLY A 69 -0.75 -19.23 -19.60
C GLY A 69 0.00 -18.31 -20.55
N THR A 70 -0.62 -17.25 -21.09
CA THR A 70 0.09 -16.23 -21.85
C THR A 70 0.94 -15.36 -20.92
N GLN A 71 2.04 -14.83 -21.46
CA GLN A 71 2.99 -14.01 -20.72
C GLN A 71 3.32 -12.74 -21.50
N GLN A 72 3.45 -11.64 -20.78
CA GLN A 72 4.02 -10.40 -21.28
C GLN A 72 5.20 -10.01 -20.40
N SER A 73 6.22 -9.36 -20.98
CA SER A 73 7.35 -8.85 -20.21
C SER A 73 7.79 -7.48 -20.68
N LEU A 74 8.44 -6.76 -19.78
CA LEU A 74 8.90 -5.40 -19.97
C LEU A 74 10.22 -5.21 -19.23
N LYS A 75 11.25 -4.75 -19.93
CA LYS A 75 12.48 -4.30 -19.26
C LYS A 75 12.22 -2.98 -18.55
N TRP A 76 12.76 -2.81 -17.35
CA TRP A 76 12.61 -1.56 -16.60
C TRP A 76 13.21 -0.35 -17.33
N SER A 77 14.28 -0.56 -18.12
CA SER A 77 14.85 0.47 -19.00
C SER A 77 13.87 1.00 -20.03
N ASP A 78 12.90 0.18 -20.42
CA ASP A 78 11.99 0.43 -21.53
C ASP A 78 10.65 1.01 -21.06
N LEU A 79 10.38 1.00 -19.74
CA LEU A 79 9.20 1.62 -19.15
C LEU A 79 9.19 3.13 -19.45
N GLN A 80 8.13 3.59 -20.11
CA GLN A 80 7.93 5.00 -20.52
C GLN A 80 6.88 5.71 -19.69
N LYS A 81 5.85 4.98 -19.25
CA LYS A 81 4.71 5.55 -18.53
C LYS A 81 4.04 4.47 -17.69
N MET A 82 3.57 4.85 -16.51
CA MET A 82 2.70 4.03 -15.69
C MET A 82 1.45 4.82 -15.31
N GLU A 83 0.30 4.19 -15.49
CA GLU A 83 -1.00 4.76 -15.18
C GLU A 83 -1.82 3.80 -14.33
N ILE A 84 -2.75 4.36 -13.56
CA ILE A 84 -3.89 3.63 -13.03
C ILE A 84 -5.11 3.98 -13.87
N ILE A 85 -5.78 2.97 -14.41
CA ILE A 85 -7.10 3.10 -15.02
C ILE A 85 -8.13 2.58 -14.02
N THR A 86 -9.17 3.37 -13.81
CA THR A 86 -10.32 2.98 -12.99
C THR A 86 -11.57 2.87 -13.84
N THR A 87 -12.48 1.95 -13.49
CA THR A 87 -13.79 1.78 -14.12
C THR A 87 -14.88 1.79 -13.05
N SER A 88 -16.15 1.82 -13.47
CA SER A 88 -17.31 1.75 -12.57
C SER A 88 -17.89 0.33 -12.44
N ASP A 89 -17.14 -0.70 -12.82
CA ASP A 89 -17.63 -2.09 -12.92
C ASP A 89 -17.51 -2.88 -11.61
N GLY A 90 -16.83 -2.30 -10.62
CA GLY A 90 -16.73 -2.84 -9.27
C GLY A 90 -18.08 -2.86 -8.55
N PRO A 91 -18.21 -3.63 -7.46
CA PRO A 91 -17.17 -4.40 -6.78
C PRO A 91 -17.07 -5.86 -7.25
N LEU A 92 -17.90 -6.28 -8.22
CA LEU A 92 -17.95 -7.68 -8.68
C LEU A 92 -16.89 -8.00 -9.75
N LEU A 93 -16.49 -6.99 -10.52
CA LEU A 93 -15.42 -7.08 -11.51
C LEU A 93 -14.24 -6.21 -11.07
N PRO A 94 -13.00 -6.53 -11.52
CA PRO A 94 -11.87 -5.65 -11.30
C PRO A 94 -12.16 -4.26 -11.88
N ASP A 95 -12.00 -3.23 -11.05
CA ASP A 95 -12.33 -1.84 -11.35
C ASP A 95 -11.11 -0.91 -11.33
N ARG A 96 -9.92 -1.46 -11.05
CA ARG A 96 -8.65 -0.74 -11.03
C ARG A 96 -7.56 -1.56 -11.68
N PHE A 97 -6.82 -0.93 -12.58
CA PHE A 97 -5.81 -1.57 -13.41
C PHE A 97 -4.52 -0.76 -13.42
N TRP A 98 -3.40 -1.44 -13.21
CA TRP A 98 -2.07 -0.91 -13.53
C TRP A 98 -1.87 -1.02 -15.04
N VAL A 99 -1.41 0.06 -15.67
CA VAL A 99 -1.05 0.05 -17.10
C VAL A 99 0.40 0.47 -17.24
N LEU A 100 1.25 -0.46 -17.66
CA LEU A 100 2.66 -0.23 -17.89
C LEU A 100 2.91 -0.07 -19.40
N HIS A 101 3.33 1.11 -19.81
CA HIS A 101 3.67 1.39 -21.20
C HIS A 101 5.17 1.24 -21.41
N GLY A 102 5.56 0.36 -22.32
CA GLY A 102 6.93 0.18 -22.78
C GLY A 102 7.15 0.71 -24.19
N LEU A 103 8.08 0.07 -24.90
CA LEU A 103 8.28 0.26 -26.35
C LEU A 103 7.30 -0.56 -27.20
N GLN A 104 6.64 -1.55 -26.60
CA GLN A 104 5.63 -2.41 -27.22
C GLN A 104 4.24 -2.09 -26.66
N GLU A 105 3.27 -2.97 -26.93
CA GLU A 105 1.92 -2.88 -26.37
C GLU A 105 1.93 -2.77 -24.85
N PRO A 106 1.00 -1.98 -24.26
CA PRO A 106 0.92 -1.82 -22.82
C PRO A 106 0.53 -3.12 -22.13
N ILE A 107 1.11 -3.34 -20.95
CA ILE A 107 0.74 -4.45 -20.07
C ILE A 107 -0.30 -3.94 -19.08
N ILE A 108 -1.50 -4.50 -19.14
CA ILE A 108 -2.65 -4.16 -18.30
C ILE A 108 -2.78 -5.23 -17.22
N ILE A 109 -2.74 -4.81 -15.96
CA ILE A 109 -2.68 -5.71 -14.82
C ILE A 109 -3.82 -5.34 -13.87
N PRO A 110 -4.75 -6.24 -13.54
CA PRO A 110 -5.76 -5.94 -12.54
C PRO A 110 -5.09 -5.75 -11.17
N GLN A 111 -5.54 -4.75 -10.41
CA GLN A 111 -5.14 -4.62 -9.01
C GLN A 111 -5.64 -5.82 -8.21
N GLY A 112 -4.80 -6.39 -7.34
CA GLY A 112 -5.08 -7.66 -6.66
C GLY A 112 -4.41 -8.89 -7.30
N ALA A 113 -3.68 -8.71 -8.41
CA ALA A 113 -2.78 -9.74 -8.94
C ALA A 113 -1.71 -10.15 -7.92
N GLN A 114 -1.29 -11.41 -7.95
CA GLN A 114 -0.27 -11.91 -7.05
C GLN A 114 1.07 -11.19 -7.31
N GLY A 115 1.53 -10.40 -6.34
CA GLY A 115 2.75 -9.59 -6.46
C GLY A 115 2.51 -8.10 -6.74
N ASP A 116 1.26 -7.63 -6.72
CA ASP A 116 0.91 -6.22 -6.92
C ASP A 116 1.54 -5.28 -5.88
N VAL A 117 1.68 -5.73 -4.63
CA VAL A 117 2.38 -4.97 -3.58
C VAL A 117 3.85 -4.78 -3.95
N THR A 118 4.53 -5.83 -4.39
CA THR A 118 5.94 -5.76 -4.82
C THR A 118 6.11 -4.86 -6.04
N LEU A 119 5.14 -4.88 -6.96
CA LEU A 119 5.10 -3.98 -8.11
C LEU A 119 5.01 -2.52 -7.65
N LEU A 120 4.07 -2.19 -6.75
CA LEU A 120 3.95 -0.85 -6.20
C LEU A 120 5.24 -0.38 -5.54
N GLU A 121 5.86 -1.22 -4.70
CA GLU A 121 7.11 -0.90 -4.01
C GLU A 121 8.26 -0.59 -4.96
N ARG A 122 8.35 -1.29 -6.11
CA ARG A 122 9.35 -1.00 -7.14
C ARG A 122 9.03 0.29 -7.88
N LEU A 123 7.78 0.50 -8.27
CA LEU A 123 7.35 1.70 -9.02
C LEU A 123 7.51 2.99 -8.19
N GLN A 124 7.20 2.95 -6.89
CA GLN A 124 7.37 4.11 -5.99
C GLN A 124 8.83 4.54 -5.79
N LYS A 125 9.80 3.67 -6.12
CA LYS A 125 11.23 4.01 -6.10
C LYS A 125 11.68 4.75 -7.36
N LEU A 126 10.84 4.83 -8.39
CA LEU A 126 11.16 5.60 -9.58
C LEU A 126 11.22 7.10 -9.26
N PRO A 127 12.28 7.82 -9.67
CA PRO A 127 12.35 9.25 -9.52
C PRO A 127 11.14 9.92 -10.20
N GLY A 128 10.48 10.83 -9.48
CA GLY A 128 9.30 11.55 -10.00
C GLY A 128 7.98 10.78 -9.91
N PHE A 129 7.92 9.64 -9.21
CA PHE A 129 6.64 8.95 -8.97
C PHE A 129 5.68 9.83 -8.15
N LYS A 130 4.46 10.02 -8.68
CA LYS A 130 3.42 10.89 -8.12
C LYS A 130 2.51 10.09 -7.20
N ASN A 131 2.93 9.96 -5.94
CA ASN A 131 2.19 9.22 -4.91
C ASN A 131 0.82 9.83 -4.59
N ASP A 132 0.70 11.15 -4.67
CA ASP A 132 -0.56 11.89 -4.57
C ASP A 132 -1.58 11.42 -5.62
N VAL A 133 -1.16 11.33 -6.88
CA VAL A 133 -2.00 10.86 -7.99
C VAL A 133 -2.37 9.38 -7.81
N PHE A 134 -1.44 8.55 -7.32
CA PHE A 134 -1.75 7.16 -6.99
C PHE A 134 -2.83 7.07 -5.90
N ILE A 135 -2.69 7.82 -4.80
CA ILE A 135 -3.66 7.83 -3.69
C ILE A 135 -5.03 8.32 -4.17
N GLU A 136 -5.07 9.34 -5.03
CA GLU A 136 -6.31 9.82 -5.66
C GLU A 136 -6.99 8.69 -6.46
N ALA A 137 -6.23 7.98 -7.29
CA ALA A 137 -6.75 6.87 -8.09
C ALA A 137 -7.36 5.76 -7.22
N GLN A 138 -6.74 5.43 -6.07
CA GLN A 138 -7.27 4.42 -5.14
C GLN A 138 -8.64 4.79 -4.54
N GLY A 139 -8.96 6.09 -4.46
CA GLY A 139 -10.24 6.59 -3.98
C GLY A 139 -11.30 6.79 -5.07
N SER A 140 -10.94 6.59 -6.34
CA SER A 140 -11.87 6.78 -7.46
C SER A 140 -12.93 5.67 -7.50
N THR A 141 -14.17 6.06 -7.80
CA THR A 141 -15.32 5.17 -8.02
C THR A 141 -15.94 5.34 -9.41
N SER A 142 -15.33 6.19 -10.23
CA SER A 142 -15.75 6.51 -11.59
C SER A 142 -14.64 6.19 -12.57
N TYR A 143 -14.96 6.18 -13.87
CA TYR A 143 -13.94 6.05 -14.90
C TYR A 143 -12.89 7.16 -14.81
N GLY A 144 -11.61 6.80 -14.88
CA GLY A 144 -10.52 7.75 -14.75
C GLY A 144 -9.18 7.18 -15.19
N HIS A 145 -8.30 8.07 -15.67
CA HIS A 145 -6.92 7.78 -16.06
C HIS A 145 -5.99 8.63 -15.22
N PHE A 146 -5.11 7.97 -14.48
CA PHE A 146 -4.24 8.61 -13.51
C PHE A 146 -2.79 8.26 -13.86
N THR A 147 -2.09 9.13 -14.58
CA THR A 147 -0.66 8.93 -14.87
C THR A 147 0.15 9.14 -13.61
N CYS A 148 0.58 8.08 -12.92
CA CYS A 148 1.37 8.19 -11.68
C CYS A 148 2.87 8.39 -11.97
N TRP A 149 3.35 7.97 -13.14
CA TRP A 149 4.73 8.17 -13.53
C TRP A 149 4.89 8.22 -15.04
N ASN A 150 5.84 9.02 -15.51
CA ASN A 150 6.34 8.99 -16.86
C ASN A 150 7.86 9.16 -16.85
N LYS A 151 8.51 8.63 -17.87
CA LYS A 151 9.94 8.83 -18.06
C LYS A 151 10.14 10.29 -18.43
N SER A 152 10.75 11.05 -17.53
CA SER A 152 11.21 12.39 -17.89
C SER A 152 12.11 12.29 -19.11
N PRO A 153 12.00 13.19 -20.11
CA PRO A 153 13.02 13.29 -21.13
C PRO A 153 14.36 13.48 -20.41
N ALA A 154 15.37 12.69 -20.79
CA ALA A 154 16.70 12.84 -20.23
C ALA A 154 17.11 14.31 -20.34
N GLU A 155 17.43 14.94 -19.21
CA GLU A 155 18.00 16.28 -19.22
C GLU A 155 19.32 16.20 -20.01
N PRO A 156 19.52 17.06 -21.04
CA PRO A 156 20.65 16.97 -21.96
C PRO A 156 22.01 17.20 -21.30
#